data_AF-A0A2E8U6Z0-F1
#
_entry.id   AF-A0A2E8U6Z0-F1
#
_cell.length_a   1.000
_cell.length_b   1.000
_cell.length_c   1.000
_cell.angle_alpha   90.00
_cell.angle_beta   90.00
_cell.angle_gamma   90.00
#
_symmetry.space_group_name_H-M   'P 1'
#
loop_
_entity.id
_entity.type
_entity.pdbx_description
1 polymer ?
#
loop_
_entity_poly.entity_id
_entity_poly.type
_entity_poly.pdbx_seq_one_letter_code
_entity_poly.pdbx_strand_id
1 'polypeptide(L)'
;MAHYKILGQDPYWMNFYGLMILTAIEVAAVGLDLSDFAASYDTTEKVVTLWILTIIAIPKFIMIAAIFMHLYGDADSKILTLTALFPAFFIIIMVLFIGLTHPDAATGLPDWCRPGYWEPK
;
A
#
# COMPACT_ATOMS: atom_id res chain seq x y z
N MET A 1 22.27 1.54 -14.82
CA MET A 1 22.11 2.96 -14.42
C MET A 1 21.03 3.53 -15.31
N ALA A 2 19.98 4.11 -14.74
CA ALA A 2 18.88 4.66 -15.50
C ALA A 2 19.39 5.77 -16.43
N HIS A 3 18.98 5.75 -17.70
CA HIS A 3 19.45 6.68 -18.72
C HIS A 3 18.80 8.09 -18.59
N TYR A 4 17.89 8.26 -17.64
CA TYR A 4 17.17 9.51 -17.38
C TYR A 4 17.41 10.00 -15.95
N LYS A 5 17.39 11.32 -15.76
CA LYS A 5 17.48 11.96 -14.46
C LYS A 5 16.09 12.47 -14.05
N ILE A 6 15.76 12.37 -12.77
CA ILE A 6 14.57 13.02 -12.22
C ILE A 6 15.05 14.21 -11.40
N LEU A 7 14.59 15.42 -11.72
CA LEU A 7 15.03 16.67 -11.09
C LEU A 7 16.56 16.89 -11.08
N GLY A 8 17.25 16.37 -12.10
CA GLY A 8 18.72 16.50 -12.22
C GLY A 8 19.52 15.55 -11.31
N GLN A 9 18.85 14.75 -10.48
CA GLN A 9 19.47 13.73 -9.64
C GLN A 9 19.23 12.32 -10.19
N ASP A 10 20.02 11.36 -9.69
CA ASP A 10 19.87 9.95 -10.00
C ASP A 10 18.49 9.46 -9.51
N PRO A 11 17.70 8.82 -10.38
CA PRO A 11 16.35 8.40 -10.05
C PRO A 11 16.30 7.39 -8.90
N TYR A 12 17.31 6.52 -8.73
CA TYR A 12 17.33 5.56 -7.62
C TYR A 12 17.55 6.25 -6.28
N TRP A 13 18.42 7.27 -6.25
CA TRP A 13 18.68 8.05 -5.03
C TRP A 13 17.43 8.80 -4.57
N MET A 14 16.74 9.46 -5.49
CA MET A 14 15.50 10.17 -5.17
C MET A 14 14.39 9.21 -4.75
N ASN A 15 14.29 8.05 -5.42
CA ASN A 15 13.32 7.01 -5.09
C ASN A 15 13.58 6.40 -3.71
N PHE A 16 14.84 6.12 -3.38
CA PHE A 16 15.24 5.60 -2.08
C PHE A 16 14.84 6.56 -0.96
N TYR A 17 15.20 7.84 -1.05
CA TYR A 17 14.84 8.82 -0.02
C TYR A 17 13.33 9.04 0.08
N GLY A 18 12.63 9.12 -1.05
CA GLY A 18 11.17 9.26 -1.03
C GLY A 18 10.49 8.06 -0.36
N LEU A 19 10.95 6.82 -0.64
CA LEU A 19 10.42 5.63 0.04
C LEU A 19 10.73 5.62 1.53
N MET A 20 11.91 6.08 1.94
CA MET A 20 12.26 6.20 3.36
C MET A 20 11.35 7.21 4.08
N ILE A 21 11.09 8.38 3.48
CA ILE A 21 10.17 9.38 4.04
C ILE A 21 8.75 8.82 4.15
N LEU A 22 8.23 8.22 3.08
CA LEU A 22 6.90 7.62 3.08
C LEU A 22 6.77 6.52 4.14
N THR A 23 7.81 5.70 4.32
CA THR A 23 7.86 4.67 5.38
C THR A 23 7.88 5.29 6.77
N ALA A 24 8.65 6.36 6.99
CA ALA A 24 8.67 7.05 8.27
C ALA A 24 7.29 7.62 8.63
N ILE A 25 6.54 8.13 7.65
CA ILE A 25 5.16 8.61 7.85
C ILE A 25 4.23 7.46 8.22
N GLU A 26 4.32 6.29 7.57
CA GLU A 26 3.50 5.12 7.93
C GLU A 26 3.79 4.65 9.36
N VAL A 27 5.06 4.58 9.74
CA VAL A 27 5.46 4.21 11.11
C VAL A 27 4.95 5.24 12.12
N ALA A 28 5.03 6.52 11.81
CA ALA A 28 4.49 7.58 12.66
C ALA A 28 2.96 7.49 12.78
N ALA A 29 2.24 7.18 11.69
CA ALA A 29 0.79 7.05 11.68
C ALA A 29 0.26 5.87 12.52
N VAL A 30 1.07 4.83 12.72
CA VAL A 30 0.75 3.67 13.56
C VAL A 30 1.29 3.82 14.98
N GLY A 31 2.37 4.58 15.18
CA GLY A 31 3.07 4.71 16.45
C GLY A 31 2.70 5.92 17.30
N LEU A 32 2.04 6.92 16.73
CA LEU A 32 1.60 8.13 17.44
C LEU A 32 0.09 8.08 17.74
N ASP A 33 -0.34 8.84 18.74
CA ASP A 33 -1.76 9.07 19.02
C ASP A 33 -2.31 10.12 18.03
N LEU A 34 -3.22 9.71 17.16
CA LEU A 34 -3.87 10.57 16.18
C LEU A 34 -5.27 11.03 16.62
N SER A 35 -5.66 10.87 17.89
CA SER A 35 -7.01 11.20 18.38
C SER A 35 -7.42 12.64 18.12
N ASP A 36 -6.55 13.61 18.43
CA ASP A 36 -6.82 15.04 18.20
C ASP A 36 -6.95 15.37 16.71
N PHE A 37 -6.12 14.74 15.88
CA PHE A 37 -6.21 14.89 14.44
C PHE A 37 -7.51 14.27 13.91
N ALA A 38 -7.87 13.07 14.36
CA ALA A 38 -9.10 12.39 13.97
C ALA A 38 -10.36 13.17 14.38
N ALA A 39 -10.35 13.79 15.56
CA ALA A 39 -11.44 14.66 16.03
C ALA A 39 -11.66 15.87 15.10
N SER A 40 -10.60 16.41 14.49
CA SER A 40 -10.72 17.52 13.52
C SER A 40 -11.40 17.13 12.20
N TYR A 41 -11.46 15.82 11.89
CA TYR A 41 -12.09 15.27 10.69
C TYR A 41 -13.38 14.48 11.00
N ASP A 42 -13.93 14.62 12.21
CA ASP A 42 -15.15 13.90 12.65
C ASP A 42 -15.08 12.39 12.41
N THR A 43 -13.92 11.80 12.71
CA THR A 43 -13.65 10.37 12.44
C THR A 43 -12.86 9.74 13.58
N THR A 44 -12.60 8.43 13.48
CA THR A 44 -11.83 7.68 14.49
C THR A 44 -10.35 7.58 14.11
N GLU A 45 -9.50 7.44 15.12
CA GLU A 45 -8.05 7.24 14.95
C GLU A 45 -7.74 6.10 13.96
N LYS A 46 -8.39 4.94 14.14
CA LYS A 46 -8.23 3.77 13.26
C LYS A 46 -8.52 4.10 11.79
N VAL A 47 -9.54 4.91 11.53
CA VAL A 47 -9.90 5.32 10.16
C VAL A 47 -8.83 6.24 9.59
N VAL A 48 -8.37 7.24 10.34
CA VAL A 48 -7.28 8.12 9.89
C VAL A 48 -6.02 7.34 9.57
N THR A 49 -5.58 6.46 10.48
CA THR A 49 -4.39 5.63 10.26
C THR A 49 -4.54 4.79 9.00
N LEU A 50 -5.70 4.14 8.79
CA LEU A 50 -5.96 3.37 7.58
C LEU A 50 -5.88 4.24 6.31
N TRP A 51 -6.41 5.47 6.36
CA TRP A 51 -6.36 6.40 5.23
C TRP A 51 -4.93 6.80 4.90
N ILE A 52 -4.13 7.15 5.92
CA ILE A 52 -2.71 7.49 5.72
C ILE A 52 -1.96 6.33 5.07
N LEU A 53 -2.11 5.11 5.61
CA LEU A 53 -1.46 3.92 5.06
C LEU A 53 -1.89 3.65 3.61
N THR A 54 -3.19 3.75 3.33
CA THR A 54 -3.73 3.48 1.98
C THR A 54 -3.29 4.52 0.96
N ILE A 55 -3.32 5.81 1.34
CA ILE A 55 -2.91 6.91 0.47
C ILE A 55 -1.42 6.83 0.16
N ILE A 56 -0.59 6.46 1.15
CA ILE A 56 0.87 6.32 0.97
C ILE A 56 1.24 5.06 0.19
N ALA A 57 0.46 3.96 0.30
CA ALA A 57 0.73 2.74 -0.43
C ALA A 57 0.75 2.95 -1.96
N ILE A 58 -0.09 3.85 -2.49
CA ILE A 58 -0.18 4.13 -3.93
C ILE A 58 1.13 4.70 -4.50
N PRO A 59 1.67 5.84 -4.04
CA PRO A 59 2.92 6.37 -4.54
C PRO A 59 4.09 5.43 -4.27
N LYS A 60 4.13 4.73 -3.13
CA LYS A 60 5.19 3.72 -2.87
C LYS A 60 5.17 2.60 -3.90
N PHE A 61 3.99 2.08 -4.22
CA PHE A 61 3.83 1.05 -5.24
C PHE A 61 4.34 1.52 -6.60
N ILE A 62 3.96 2.73 -7.03
CA ILE A 62 4.42 3.32 -8.30
C ILE A 62 5.94 3.52 -8.28
N MET A 63 6.49 4.06 -7.21
CA MET A 63 7.92 4.30 -7.01
C MET A 63 8.75 3.00 -7.12
N ILE A 64 8.27 1.92 -6.52
CA ILE A 64 8.94 0.61 -6.61
C ILE A 64 8.77 0.01 -8.01
N ALA A 65 7.55 -0.02 -8.54
CA ALA A 65 7.23 -0.65 -9.82
C ALA A 65 7.93 0.07 -10.99
N ALA A 66 7.81 1.39 -11.06
CA ALA A 66 8.35 2.17 -12.17
C ALA A 66 9.88 2.24 -12.14
N ILE A 67 10.48 2.51 -10.98
CA ILE A 67 11.92 2.83 -10.89
C ILE A 67 12.76 1.62 -10.47
N PHE A 68 12.41 0.90 -9.40
CA PHE A 68 13.23 -0.24 -8.96
C PHE A 68 13.02 -1.50 -9.80
N MET A 69 11.78 -1.79 -10.20
CA MET A 69 11.47 -2.93 -11.05
C MET A 69 11.61 -2.63 -12.55
N HIS A 70 11.96 -1.40 -12.93
CA HIS A 70 12.14 -0.97 -14.33
C HIS A 70 10.93 -1.26 -15.24
N LEU A 71 9.73 -1.29 -14.65
CA LEU A 71 8.49 -1.51 -15.42
C LEU A 71 8.13 -0.29 -16.28
N TYR A 72 8.81 0.84 -16.09
CA TYR A 72 8.58 2.06 -16.85
C TYR A 72 9.88 2.65 -17.41
N GLY A 73 9.88 3.04 -18.69
CA GLY A 73 10.93 3.85 -19.31
C GLY A 73 12.02 3.08 -20.07
N ASP A 74 12.17 1.78 -19.84
CA ASP A 74 13.10 0.93 -20.59
C ASP A 74 12.45 0.28 -21.84
N ALA A 75 13.28 -0.12 -22.82
CA ALA A 75 12.81 -0.70 -24.09
C ALA A 75 11.91 -1.93 -23.89
N ASP A 76 12.20 -2.76 -22.88
CA ASP A 76 11.49 -4.00 -22.57
C ASP A 76 10.39 -3.81 -21.51
N SER A 77 10.21 -2.58 -21.00
CA SER A 77 9.36 -2.32 -19.83
C SER A 77 7.89 -2.66 -20.07
N LYS A 78 7.42 -2.58 -21.33
CA LYS A 78 6.04 -2.93 -21.73
C LYS A 78 5.73 -4.41 -21.51
N ILE A 79 6.65 -5.30 -21.91
CA ILE A 79 6.46 -6.74 -21.77
C ILE A 79 6.56 -7.12 -20.29
N LEU A 80 7.54 -6.57 -19.58
CA LEU A 80 7.70 -6.80 -18.14
C LEU A 80 6.46 -6.34 -17.35
N THR A 81 5.89 -5.18 -17.68
CA THR A 81 4.66 -4.68 -17.06
C THR A 81 3.48 -5.58 -17.33
N LEU A 82 3.29 -6.05 -18.58
CA LEU A 82 2.23 -6.98 -18.92
C LEU A 82 2.36 -8.30 -18.16
N THR A 83 3.58 -8.84 -18.04
CA THR A 83 3.83 -10.05 -17.24
C THR A 83 3.61 -9.86 -15.75
N ALA A 84 3.76 -8.64 -15.22
CA ALA A 84 3.47 -8.32 -13.82
C ALA A 84 1.96 -8.09 -13.56
N LEU A 85 1.25 -7.49 -14.52
CA LEU A 85 -0.19 -7.24 -14.42
C LEU A 85 -1.02 -8.52 -14.49
N PHE A 86 -0.58 -9.52 -15.24
CA PHE A 86 -1.29 -10.80 -15.35
C PHE A 86 -1.50 -11.50 -14.00
N PRO A 87 -0.46 -11.83 -13.21
CA PRO A 87 -0.66 -12.43 -11.89
C PRO A 87 -1.37 -11.48 -10.91
N ALA A 88 -1.12 -10.17 -10.98
CA ALA A 88 -1.81 -9.19 -10.14
C ALA A 88 -3.34 -9.21 -10.39
N PHE A 89 -3.76 -9.28 -11.65
CA PHE A 89 -5.17 -9.43 -12.01
C PHE A 89 -5.76 -10.70 -11.40
N PHE A 90 -5.08 -11.85 -11.53
CA PHE A 90 -5.56 -13.09 -10.93
C PHE A 90 -5.66 -13.02 -9.41
N ILE A 91 -4.68 -12.42 -8.73
CA ILE A 91 -4.72 -12.21 -7.27
C ILE A 91 -5.94 -11.37 -6.89
N ILE A 92 -6.19 -10.27 -7.60
CA ILE A 92 -7.36 -9.40 -7.35
C ILE A 92 -8.66 -10.21 -7.52
N ILE A 93 -8.79 -10.98 -8.60
CA ILE A 93 -9.97 -11.83 -8.82
C ILE A 93 -10.12 -12.87 -7.71
N MET A 94 -9.03 -13.55 -7.33
CA MET A 94 -9.05 -14.55 -6.26
C MET A 94 -9.48 -13.92 -4.92
N VAL A 95 -8.96 -12.76 -4.55
CA VAL A 95 -9.35 -12.10 -3.30
C VAL A 95 -10.81 -11.63 -3.35
N LEU A 96 -11.21 -10.91 -4.40
CA LEU A 96 -12.54 -10.31 -4.47
C LEU A 96 -13.65 -11.32 -4.69
N PHE A 97 -13.47 -12.28 -5.58
CA PHE A 97 -14.52 -13.23 -5.96
C PHE A 97 -14.45 -14.55 -5.20
N ILE A 98 -13.26 -15.04 -4.83
CA ILE A 98 -13.16 -16.32 -4.11
C ILE A 98 -13.04 -16.07 -2.61
N GLY A 99 -12.18 -15.16 -2.20
CA GLY A 99 -11.95 -14.84 -0.79
C GLY A 99 -13.16 -14.15 -0.15
N LEU A 100 -13.60 -13.02 -0.69
CA LEU A 100 -14.61 -12.18 -0.04
C LEU A 100 -16.07 -12.59 -0.30
N THR A 101 -16.35 -13.42 -1.32
CA THR A 101 -17.73 -13.92 -1.55
C THR A 101 -18.01 -15.28 -0.92
N HIS A 102 -17.02 -15.88 -0.23
CA HIS A 102 -17.24 -17.13 0.49
C HIS A 102 -18.21 -16.88 1.66
N PRO A 103 -19.26 -17.71 1.87
CA PRO A 103 -20.27 -17.48 2.90
C PRO A 103 -19.70 -17.43 4.32
N ASP A 104 -18.53 -18.05 4.52
CA ASP A 104 -17.80 -18.08 5.79
C ASP A 104 -16.54 -17.20 5.80
N ALA A 105 -16.34 -16.32 4.82
CA ALA A 105 -15.13 -15.51 4.68
C ALA A 105 -14.81 -14.65 5.92
N ALA A 106 -15.84 -14.16 6.61
CA ALA A 106 -15.69 -13.34 7.82
C ALA A 106 -16.15 -14.07 9.09
N THR A 107 -17.09 -15.01 8.97
CA THR A 107 -17.76 -15.66 10.10
C THR A 107 -17.23 -17.07 10.39
N GLY A 108 -16.50 -17.70 9.46
CA GLY A 108 -15.93 -19.04 9.68
C GLY A 108 -14.62 -19.04 10.45
N LEU A 109 -13.99 -17.88 10.65
CA LEU A 109 -12.74 -17.78 11.40
C LEU A 109 -12.99 -17.99 12.90
N PRO A 110 -12.01 -18.55 13.66
CA PRO A 110 -12.06 -18.59 15.11
C PRO A 110 -12.32 -17.22 15.73
N ASP A 111 -12.97 -17.17 16.90
CA ASP A 111 -13.39 -15.91 17.52
C ASP A 111 -12.24 -14.91 17.72
N TRP A 112 -11.03 -15.39 18.04
CA TRP A 112 -9.83 -14.55 18.21
C TRP A 112 -9.33 -13.88 16.92
N CYS A 113 -9.75 -14.36 15.75
CA CYS A 113 -9.47 -13.75 14.45
C CYS A 113 -10.55 -12.75 14.01
N ARG A 114 -11.69 -12.67 14.70
CA ARG A 114 -12.83 -11.85 14.29
C ARG A 114 -12.66 -10.40 14.79
N PRO A 115 -13.04 -9.38 14.00
CA PRO A 115 -13.06 -8.00 14.46
C PRO A 115 -13.93 -7.85 15.72
N GLY A 116 -13.44 -7.09 16.72
CA GLY A 116 -14.16 -6.85 17.99
C GLY A 116 -13.87 -7.84 19.12
N TYR A 117 -13.11 -8.93 18.89
CA TYR A 117 -12.79 -9.91 19.95
C TYR A 117 -12.01 -9.32 21.13
N TRP A 118 -11.13 -8.35 20.86
CA TRP A 118 -10.29 -7.69 21.86
C TRP A 118 -10.84 -6.35 22.34
N GLU A 119 -12.03 -5.94 21.91
CA GLU A 119 -12.61 -4.67 22.34
C GLU A 119 -13.29 -4.86 23.71
N PRO A 120 -12.92 -4.07 24.74
CA PRO A 120 -13.62 -4.10 26.02
C PRO A 120 -15.06 -3.61 25.82
N LYS A 121 -16.01 -4.33 26.42
CA LYS A 121 -17.43 -3.93 26.45
C LYS A 121 -17.65 -2.64 27.23
#